data_AF-W8VWL2-F1
#
_entry.id   AF-W8VWL2-F1
#
_cell.length_a   1.000
_cell.length_b   1.000
_cell.length_c   1.000
_cell.angle_alpha   90.00
_cell.angle_beta   90.00
_cell.angle_gamma   90.00
#
_symmetry.space_group_name_H-M   'P 1'
#
loop_
_entity.id
_entity.type
_entity.pdbx_description
1 polymer ?
#
loop_
_entity_poly.entity_id
_entity_poly.type
_entity_poly.pdbx_seq_one_letter_code
_entity_poly.pdbx_strand_id
1 'polypeptide(L)'
;MTSSALSAQDYIAPEPNDRQMEEAKMLTQVLNDELSLTEKQILQIEKLNGEFIARRDIIVGDQGLTIVEKNEFLESIYVEQGNEMADILAREQLNLYKRIRGDLQPLVVIVE
;
A
#
# COMPACT_ATOMS: atom_id res chain seq x y z
N MET A 1 17.73 24.74 -14.42
CA MET A 1 16.47 24.18 -13.90
C MET A 1 16.86 23.00 -13.03
N THR A 2 16.78 23.14 -11.72
CA THR A 2 17.14 22.08 -10.78
C THR A 2 15.98 21.11 -10.71
N SER A 3 16.10 19.97 -11.39
CA SER A 3 15.22 18.82 -11.18
C SER A 3 15.46 18.32 -9.76
N SER A 4 14.59 18.65 -8.83
CA SER A 4 14.53 17.94 -7.56
C SER A 4 14.09 16.52 -7.87
N ALA A 5 15.02 15.57 -7.86
CA ALA A 5 14.69 14.15 -7.90
C ALA A 5 13.88 13.85 -6.63
N LEU A 6 12.56 13.70 -6.76
CA LEU A 6 11.75 13.18 -5.67
C LEU A 6 12.29 11.80 -5.32
N SER A 7 12.73 11.64 -4.07
CA SER A 7 13.10 10.32 -3.55
C SER A 7 11.83 9.60 -3.09
N ALA A 8 11.82 8.27 -3.10
CA ALA A 8 10.65 7.48 -2.68
C ALA A 8 10.17 7.81 -1.24
N GLN A 9 11.07 8.34 -0.41
CA GLN A 9 10.81 8.82 0.94
C GLN A 9 10.10 10.18 1.03
N ASP A 10 10.13 11.00 -0.03
CA ASP A 10 9.45 12.32 -0.05
C ASP A 10 7.96 12.22 -0.40
N TYR A 11 7.48 11.02 -0.71
CA TYR A 11 6.08 10.79 -1.05
C TYR A 11 5.22 10.61 0.22
N ILE A 12 5.08 11.68 1.00
CA ILE A 12 4.09 11.73 2.07
C ILE A 12 2.71 11.69 1.41
N ALA A 13 1.97 10.61 1.66
CA ALA A 13 0.61 10.48 1.17
C ALA A 13 -0.27 11.61 1.72
N PRO A 14 -1.07 12.31 0.89
CA PRO A 14 -2.20 13.06 1.42
C PRO A 14 -3.19 12.09 2.08
N GLU A 15 -4.02 12.61 2.97
CA GLU A 15 -5.12 11.83 3.56
C GLU A 15 -5.96 11.17 2.46
N PRO A 16 -6.27 9.86 2.57
CA PRO A 16 -7.04 9.15 1.57
C PRO A 16 -8.45 9.73 1.43
N ASN A 17 -8.92 9.86 0.20
CA ASN A 17 -10.31 10.25 -0.07
C ASN A 17 -11.30 9.10 0.16
N ASP A 18 -12.59 9.38 0.11
CA ASP A 18 -13.66 8.41 0.39
C ASP A 18 -13.56 7.13 -0.45
N ARG A 19 -13.19 7.24 -1.74
CA ARG A 19 -13.03 6.07 -2.62
C ARG A 19 -11.85 5.20 -2.16
N GLN A 20 -10.74 5.83 -1.83
CA GLN A 20 -9.52 5.16 -1.37
C GLN A 20 -9.74 4.49 -0.02
N MET A 21 -10.48 5.16 0.86
CA MET A 21 -10.87 4.61 2.16
C MET A 21 -11.84 3.43 2.02
N GLU A 22 -12.78 3.48 1.09
CA GLU A 22 -13.67 2.35 0.83
C GLU A 22 -12.92 1.14 0.25
N GLU A 23 -11.98 1.37 -0.68
CA GLU A 23 -11.08 0.34 -1.19
C GLU A 23 -10.23 -0.27 -0.06
N ALA A 24 -9.71 0.57 0.84
CA ALA A 24 -8.95 0.13 2.01
C ALA A 24 -9.78 -0.75 2.94
N LYS A 25 -11.03 -0.36 3.23
CA LYS A 25 -11.96 -1.14 4.06
C LYS A 25 -12.29 -2.50 3.44
N MET A 26 -12.57 -2.54 2.14
CA MET A 26 -12.83 -3.79 1.44
C MET A 26 -11.62 -4.73 1.52
N LEU A 27 -10.41 -4.21 1.30
CA LEU A 27 -9.18 -5.00 1.43
C LEU A 27 -8.98 -5.49 2.87
N THR A 28 -9.20 -4.63 3.86
CA THR A 28 -9.09 -5.02 5.27
C THR A 28 -10.11 -6.09 5.64
N GLN A 29 -11.33 -6.03 5.11
CA GLN A 29 -12.34 -7.07 5.35
C GLN A 29 -11.88 -8.43 4.80
N VAL A 30 -11.35 -8.46 3.57
CA VAL A 30 -10.82 -9.70 2.98
C VAL A 30 -9.65 -10.24 3.80
N LEU A 31 -8.74 -9.37 4.24
CA LEU A 31 -7.64 -9.76 5.13
C LEU A 31 -8.15 -10.25 6.49
N ASN A 32 -9.22 -9.66 7.02
CA ASN A 32 -9.81 -10.08 8.29
C ASN A 32 -10.41 -11.49 8.19
N ASP A 33 -11.07 -11.82 7.09
CA ASP A 33 -11.65 -13.14 6.86
C ASP A 33 -10.57 -14.24 6.88
N GLU A 34 -9.34 -13.93 6.44
CA GLU A 34 -8.20 -14.86 6.42
C GLU A 34 -7.36 -14.83 7.71
N LEU A 35 -7.17 -13.65 8.31
CA LEU A 35 -6.21 -13.44 9.40
C LEU A 35 -6.84 -13.34 10.79
N SER A 36 -8.18 -13.30 10.87
CA SER A 36 -8.93 -13.11 12.11
C SER A 36 -8.40 -11.92 12.93
N LEU A 37 -8.48 -10.73 12.33
CA LEU A 37 -7.91 -9.50 12.89
C LEU A 37 -8.71 -9.04 14.11
N THR A 38 -8.04 -8.43 15.07
CA THR A 38 -8.71 -7.70 16.16
C THR A 38 -9.25 -6.36 15.67
N GLU A 39 -10.25 -5.79 16.37
CA GLU A 39 -10.78 -4.46 16.04
C GLU A 39 -9.68 -3.38 15.95
N LYS A 40 -8.70 -3.43 16.85
CA LYS A 40 -7.55 -2.51 16.80
C LYS A 40 -6.72 -2.70 15.54
N GLN A 41 -6.43 -3.94 15.16
CA GLN A 41 -5.67 -4.24 13.94
C GLN A 41 -6.44 -3.80 12.70
N ILE A 42 -7.77 -4.02 12.65
CA ILE A 42 -8.64 -3.57 11.56
C ILE A 42 -8.47 -2.07 11.34
N LEU A 43 -8.61 -1.25 12.40
CA LEU A 43 -8.47 0.21 12.29
C LEU A 43 -7.07 0.64 11.80
N GLN A 44 -6.01 -0.03 12.27
CA GLN A 44 -4.64 0.27 11.84
C GLN A 44 -4.39 -0.12 10.39
N ILE A 45 -4.95 -1.26 9.95
CA ILE A 45 -4.79 -1.79 8.59
C ILE A 45 -5.63 -1.00 7.59
N GLU A 46 -6.84 -0.57 7.94
CA GLU A 46 -7.64 0.34 7.11
C GLU A 46 -6.88 1.64 6.83
N LYS A 47 -6.28 2.22 7.87
CA LYS A 47 -5.46 3.42 7.71
C LYS A 47 -4.25 3.16 6.80
N LEU A 48 -3.47 2.13 7.08
CA LEU A 48 -2.28 1.77 6.30
C LEU A 48 -2.62 1.48 4.82
N ASN A 49 -3.70 0.74 4.56
CA ASN A 49 -4.17 0.46 3.21
C ASN A 49 -4.62 1.74 2.51
N GLY A 50 -5.32 2.64 3.21
CA GLY A 50 -5.73 3.93 2.67
C GLY A 50 -4.55 4.78 2.23
N GLU A 51 -3.52 4.91 3.08
CA GLU A 51 -2.29 5.64 2.77
C GLU A 51 -1.55 5.01 1.57
N PHE A 52 -1.41 3.68 1.54
CA PHE A 52 -0.80 2.96 0.42
C PHE A 52 -1.54 3.21 -0.90
N ILE A 53 -2.88 3.09 -0.89
CA ILE A 53 -3.74 3.32 -2.05
C ILE A 53 -3.61 4.77 -2.53
N ALA A 54 -3.59 5.74 -1.59
CA ALA A 54 -3.38 7.15 -1.93
C ALA A 54 -2.04 7.37 -2.63
N ARG A 55 -0.93 6.83 -2.10
CA ARG A 55 0.40 6.94 -2.73
C ARG A 55 0.44 6.30 -4.11
N ARG A 56 -0.10 5.08 -4.22
CA ARG A 56 -0.23 4.35 -5.50
C ARG A 56 -0.90 5.20 -6.56
N ASP A 57 -2.05 5.78 -6.24
CA ASP A 57 -2.84 6.53 -7.23
C ASP A 57 -2.12 7.79 -7.71
N ILE A 58 -1.40 8.49 -6.84
CA ILE A 58 -0.66 9.68 -7.25
C ILE A 58 0.55 9.27 -8.13
N ILE A 59 1.30 8.21 -7.77
CA ILE A 59 2.40 7.68 -8.60
C ILE A 59 1.88 7.29 -9.99
N VAL A 60 0.76 6.57 -10.06
CA VAL A 60 0.14 6.15 -11.32
C VAL A 60 -0.32 7.38 -12.13
N GLY A 61 -0.93 8.36 -11.47
CA GLY A 61 -1.46 9.58 -12.09
C GLY A 61 -0.40 10.60 -12.51
N ASP A 62 0.81 10.54 -11.96
CA ASP A 62 1.87 11.51 -12.23
C ASP A 62 2.34 11.46 -13.69
N GLN A 63 2.20 12.57 -14.41
CA GLN A 63 2.61 12.67 -15.82
C GLN A 63 4.09 13.05 -15.98
N GLY A 64 4.76 13.44 -14.89
CA GLY A 64 6.18 13.77 -14.85
C GLY A 64 7.08 12.55 -14.68
N LEU A 65 6.54 11.41 -14.27
CA LEU A 65 7.28 10.17 -14.06
C LEU A 65 7.26 9.28 -15.31
N THR A 66 8.43 8.73 -15.66
CA THR A 66 8.56 7.65 -16.62
C THR A 66 7.94 6.36 -16.09
N ILE A 67 7.64 5.40 -16.98
CA ILE A 67 7.10 4.09 -16.58
C ILE A 67 8.06 3.35 -15.64
N VAL A 68 9.37 3.44 -15.89
CA VAL A 68 10.40 2.83 -15.04
C VAL A 68 10.35 3.42 -13.63
N GLU A 69 10.37 4.75 -13.51
CA GLU A 69 10.30 5.43 -12.21
C GLU A 69 8.99 5.09 -11.46
N LYS A 70 7.85 5.02 -12.17
CA LYS A 70 6.59 4.61 -11.56
C LYS A 70 6.69 3.20 -10.97
N ASN A 71 7.23 2.25 -11.73
CA ASN A 71 7.39 0.87 -11.25
C ASN A 71 8.35 0.78 -10.06
N GLU A 72 9.46 1.54 -10.06
CA GLU A 72 10.38 1.62 -8.91
C GLU A 72 9.69 2.17 -7.66
N PHE A 73 8.90 3.24 -7.80
CA PHE A 73 8.15 3.79 -6.67
C PHE A 73 7.05 2.84 -6.19
N LEU A 74 6.30 2.21 -7.09
CA LEU A 74 5.25 1.24 -6.76
C LEU A 74 5.83 0.05 -5.99
N GLU A 75 6.98 -0.49 -6.42
CA GLU A 75 7.69 -1.54 -5.69
C GLU A 75 8.13 -1.05 -4.30
N SER A 76 8.71 0.15 -4.23
CA SER A 76 9.19 0.72 -2.97
C SER A 76 8.07 0.86 -1.93
N ILE A 77 6.93 1.46 -2.31
CA ILE A 77 5.79 1.62 -1.38
C ILE A 77 5.14 0.29 -1.02
N TYR A 78 5.20 -0.71 -1.91
CA TYR A 78 4.69 -2.06 -1.64
C TYR A 78 5.56 -2.78 -0.60
N VAL A 79 6.88 -2.66 -0.69
CA VAL A 79 7.79 -3.19 0.33
C VAL A 79 7.59 -2.48 1.67
N GLU A 80 7.48 -1.15 1.66
CA GLU A 80 7.27 -0.34 2.86
C GLU A 80 5.98 -0.72 3.60
N GLN A 81 4.84 -0.73 2.90
CA GLN A 81 3.55 -1.16 3.47
C GLN A 81 3.63 -2.60 4.03
N GLY A 82 4.42 -3.47 3.40
CA GLY A 82 4.65 -4.83 3.90
C GLY A 82 5.40 -4.88 5.23
N ASN A 83 6.35 -3.96 5.43
CA ASN A 83 7.09 -3.81 6.67
C ASN A 83 6.20 -3.22 7.76
N GLU A 84 5.43 -2.18 7.45
CA GLU A 84 4.48 -1.57 8.42
C GLU A 84 3.40 -2.56 8.85
N MET A 85 2.93 -3.42 7.95
CA MET A 85 2.00 -4.51 8.29
C MET A 85 2.60 -5.46 9.33
N ALA A 86 3.92 -5.69 9.29
CA ALA A 86 4.60 -6.56 10.25
C ALA A 86 4.59 -6.00 11.69
N ASP A 87 4.45 -4.68 11.85
CA ASP A 87 4.33 -4.02 13.15
C ASP A 87 2.91 -4.12 13.73
N ILE A 88 1.91 -4.39 12.89
CA ILE A 88 0.49 -4.51 13.29
C ILE A 88 0.12 -5.97 13.57
N LEU A 89 0.62 -6.90 12.76
CA LEU A 89 0.23 -8.30 12.80
C LEU A 89 0.98 -9.09 13.88
N ALA A 90 0.28 -10.01 14.53
CA ALA A 90 0.94 -11.04 15.32
C ALA A 90 1.76 -11.96 14.40
N ARG A 91 2.77 -12.63 14.96
CA ARG A 91 3.70 -13.48 14.19
C ARG A 91 3.01 -14.48 13.25
N GLU A 92 1.98 -15.17 13.73
CA GLU A 92 1.28 -16.17 12.90
C GLU A 92 0.40 -15.56 11.82
N GLN A 93 -0.20 -14.39 12.10
CA GLN A 93 -0.91 -13.61 11.08
C GLN A 93 0.06 -13.13 10.01
N LEU A 94 1.23 -12.61 10.41
CA LEU A 94 2.28 -12.17 9.48
C LEU A 94 2.80 -13.31 8.59
N ASN A 95 2.96 -14.52 9.16
CA ASN A 95 3.37 -15.70 8.41
C ASN A 95 2.35 -16.07 7.32
N LEU A 96 1.05 -16.01 7.64
CA LEU A 96 -0.01 -16.26 6.67
C LEU A 96 -0.11 -15.13 5.65
N TYR A 97 -0.10 -13.87 6.10
CA TYR A 97 -0.12 -12.67 5.27
C TYR A 97 0.94 -12.72 4.16
N LYS A 98 2.19 -13.06 4.50
CA LYS A 98 3.29 -13.18 3.52
C LYS A 98 3.02 -14.19 2.40
N ARG A 99 2.15 -15.18 2.63
CA ARG A 99 1.77 -16.19 1.63
C ARG A 99 0.61 -15.72 0.76
N ILE A 100 -0.35 -15.00 1.33
CA ILE A 100 -1.61 -14.63 0.64
C ILE A 100 -1.57 -13.21 0.06
N ARG A 101 -0.65 -12.35 0.49
CA ARG A 101 -0.62 -10.94 0.09
C ARG A 101 -0.56 -10.76 -1.42
N GLY A 102 0.28 -11.54 -2.12
CA GLY A 102 0.42 -11.41 -3.57
C GLY A 102 -0.88 -11.68 -4.33
N ASP A 103 -1.74 -12.54 -3.78
CA ASP A 103 -3.04 -12.87 -4.38
C ASP A 103 -4.10 -11.81 -4.04
N LEU A 104 -4.09 -11.30 -2.79
CA LEU A 104 -5.09 -10.34 -2.29
C LEU A 104 -4.79 -8.89 -2.67
N GLN A 105 -3.51 -8.53 -2.73
CA GLN A 105 -3.01 -7.21 -3.04
C GLN A 105 -1.74 -7.36 -3.90
N PRO A 106 -1.89 -7.67 -5.20
CA PRO A 106 -0.74 -7.83 -6.09
C PRO A 106 0.02 -6.51 -6.27
N LEU A 107 1.35 -6.61 -6.44
CA LEU A 107 2.16 -5.47 -6.86
C LEU A 107 1.69 -5.00 -8.24
N VAL A 108 1.32 -3.73 -8.34
CA VAL A 108 0.95 -3.11 -9.61
C VAL A 108 2.20 -2.87 -10.44
N VAL A 109 2.19 -3.35 -11.68
CA VAL A 109 3.25 -3.12 -12.67
C VAL A 109 2.63 -2.47 -13.90
N ILE A 110 3.17 -1.32 -14.29
CA ILE A 110 2.77 -0.60 -15.51
C ILE A 110 3.58 -1.16 -16.68
N VAL A 111 2.87 -1.62 -17.72
CA VAL A 111 3.44 -2.11 -18.98
C VAL A 111 3.17 -1.10 -20.10
N GLU A 112 4.09 -1.03 -21.07
CA GLU A 112 3.98 -0.21 -22.30
C GLU A 112 2.92 -0.73 -23.28
#